data_AF-A0A0B2UAQ7-F1
#
_entry.id   AF-A0A0B2UAQ7-F1
#
_cell.length_a   1.000
_cell.length_b   1.000
_cell.length_c   1.000
_cell.angle_alpha   90.00
_cell.angle_beta   90.00
_cell.angle_gamma   90.00
#
_symmetry.space_group_name_H-M   'P 1'
#
loop_
_entity.id
_entity.type
_entity.pdbx_description
1 polymer ?
#
loop_
_entity_poly.entity_id
_entity_poly.type
_entity_poly.pdbx_seq_one_letter_code
_entity_poly.pdbx_strand_id
1 'polypeptide(L)'
;MKNLDERTITQAVIERNSTSSNERLVDIMHSLVKHLHSFAREVHLTEEEWEMGIKFLTEVGQICSPTRQEFILLSDTLGLSTLVIAQNHKKPLGCTEATVFGPFHVQNAPQLELGSNISEGVNGTPWFVSGNIQGIDGEPIPNAVIEVWQADDDGYYDVQKENLNAYQGRAVLKADAQGHYYFQTIVPEAYPIPHDGPVGKMLEALNRHPWRPAHLHFMITAPNYERLVTHVFKEDGEYLDSDAVFGVRSSLIAKWDHHEEGLDPNGNFQYSPFYTLNFDFVLNKQKVN
;
A
#
# COMPACT_ATOMS: atom_id res chain seq x y z
N MET A 1 2.79 -6.41 44.35
CA MET A 1 2.61 -7.81 43.91
C MET A 1 3.86 -8.59 44.29
N LYS A 2 3.75 -9.77 44.89
CA LYS A 2 4.88 -10.63 45.31
C LYS A 2 4.63 -12.03 44.73
N ASN A 3 5.68 -12.75 44.36
CA ASN A 3 5.64 -14.15 43.86
C ASN A 3 4.86 -14.34 42.56
N LEU A 4 5.10 -13.49 41.55
CA LEU A 4 4.53 -13.70 40.22
C LEU A 4 5.24 -14.87 39.50
N ASP A 5 4.47 -15.64 38.75
CA ASP A 5 4.93 -16.76 37.93
C ASP A 5 4.38 -16.65 36.50
N GLU A 6 4.73 -17.62 35.65
CA GLU A 6 4.35 -17.70 34.24
C GLU A 6 2.82 -17.61 34.01
N ARG A 7 2.01 -18.07 34.98
CA ARG A 7 0.55 -18.13 34.89
C ARG A 7 -0.11 -16.88 35.44
N THR A 8 0.49 -16.25 36.45
CA THR A 8 -0.09 -15.13 37.19
C THR A 8 0.36 -13.75 36.69
N ILE A 9 1.51 -13.65 36.01
CA ILE A 9 2.05 -12.38 35.50
C ILE A 9 1.11 -11.66 34.52
N THR A 10 0.40 -12.39 33.68
CA THR A 10 -0.53 -11.80 32.68
C THR A 10 -1.65 -11.01 33.37
N GLN A 11 -2.27 -11.60 34.39
CA GLN A 11 -3.36 -10.97 35.12
C GLN A 11 -2.87 -9.75 35.90
N ALA A 12 -1.68 -9.84 36.51
CA ALA A 12 -1.03 -8.74 37.20
C ALA A 12 -0.79 -7.51 36.28
N VAL A 13 -0.39 -7.71 35.02
CA VAL A 13 -0.20 -6.62 34.06
C VAL A 13 -1.54 -6.00 33.63
N ILE A 14 -2.57 -6.81 33.39
CA ILE A 14 -3.92 -6.35 33.04
C ILE A 14 -4.51 -5.47 34.16
N GLU A 15 -4.45 -5.95 35.41
CA GLU A 15 -4.93 -5.19 36.57
C GLU A 15 -4.21 -3.84 36.70
N ARG A 16 -2.91 -3.79 36.37
CA ARG A 16 -2.14 -2.56 36.41
C ARG A 16 -2.56 -1.53 35.35
N ASN A 17 -2.99 -2.00 34.18
CA ASN A 17 -3.46 -1.13 33.09
C ASN A 17 -4.88 -0.58 33.31
N SER A 18 -5.65 -1.19 34.22
CA SER A 18 -7.08 -0.91 34.43
C SER A 18 -7.38 0.45 35.08
N THR A 19 -6.37 1.21 35.51
CA THR A 19 -6.56 2.52 36.17
C THR A 19 -6.64 3.70 35.20
N SER A 20 -6.49 3.47 33.89
CA SER A 20 -6.59 4.52 32.88
C SER A 20 -8.04 4.94 32.65
N SER A 21 -8.28 6.23 32.45
CA SER A 21 -9.61 6.78 32.10
C SER A 21 -9.96 6.59 30.62
N ASN A 22 -9.01 6.17 29.78
CA ASN A 22 -9.26 5.89 28.37
C ASN A 22 -9.63 4.42 28.19
N GLU A 23 -10.94 4.12 28.21
CA GLU A 23 -11.48 2.77 28.10
C GLU A 23 -11.00 2.03 26.85
N ARG A 24 -10.94 2.72 25.70
CA ARG A 24 -10.48 2.10 24.45
C ARG A 24 -9.01 1.71 24.50
N LEU A 25 -8.17 2.53 25.10
CA LEU A 25 -6.76 2.20 25.30
C LEU A 25 -6.60 1.00 26.24
N VAL A 26 -7.40 0.94 27.31
CA VAL A 26 -7.43 -0.20 28.24
C VAL A 26 -7.77 -1.49 27.49
N ASP A 27 -8.81 -1.48 26.67
CA ASP A 27 -9.20 -2.65 25.87
C ASP A 27 -8.09 -3.13 24.93
N ILE A 28 -7.44 -2.20 24.22
CA ILE A 28 -6.33 -2.50 23.30
C ILE A 28 -5.16 -3.12 24.07
N MET A 29 -4.73 -2.49 25.17
CA MET A 29 -3.58 -2.97 25.95
C MET A 29 -3.86 -4.29 26.65
N HIS A 30 -5.08 -4.51 27.14
CA HIS A 30 -5.48 -5.80 27.72
C HIS A 30 -5.40 -6.92 26.68
N SER A 31 -5.91 -6.70 25.48
CA SER A 31 -5.82 -7.69 24.39
C SER A 31 -4.37 -7.96 23.99
N LEU A 32 -3.59 -6.89 23.76
CA LEU A 32 -2.18 -7.00 23.37
C LEU A 32 -1.35 -7.81 24.37
N VAL A 33 -1.48 -7.51 25.67
CA VAL A 33 -0.75 -8.23 26.74
C VAL A 33 -1.15 -9.71 26.78
N LYS A 34 -2.44 -10.02 26.64
CA LYS A 34 -2.92 -11.41 26.60
C LYS A 34 -2.30 -12.18 25.45
N HIS A 35 -2.31 -11.62 24.24
CA HIS A 35 -1.77 -12.29 23.06
C HIS A 35 -0.24 -12.40 23.11
N LEU A 36 0.46 -11.35 23.54
CA LEU A 36 1.93 -11.34 23.67
C LEU A 36 2.42 -12.39 24.68
N HIS A 37 1.81 -12.44 25.87
CA HIS A 37 2.19 -13.44 26.87
C HIS A 37 1.80 -14.86 26.44
N SER A 38 0.71 -15.02 25.69
CA SER A 38 0.30 -16.33 25.18
C SER A 38 1.26 -16.83 24.10
N PHE A 39 1.71 -15.96 23.19
CA PHE A 39 2.78 -16.26 22.24
C PHE A 39 4.04 -16.75 22.95
N ALA A 40 4.54 -16.01 23.95
CA ALA A 40 5.77 -16.39 24.66
C ALA A 40 5.66 -17.78 25.34
N ARG A 41 4.49 -18.10 25.91
CA ARG A 41 4.24 -19.43 26.49
C ARG A 41 4.10 -20.53 25.45
N GLU A 42 3.41 -20.23 24.35
CA GLU A 42 3.13 -21.18 23.27
C GLU A 42 4.43 -21.68 22.61
N VAL A 43 5.38 -20.78 22.38
CA VAL A 43 6.68 -21.14 21.78
C VAL A 43 7.75 -21.48 22.80
N HIS A 44 7.44 -21.42 24.10
CA HIS A 44 8.42 -21.56 25.18
C HIS A 44 9.65 -20.64 25.00
N LEU A 45 9.38 -19.35 24.74
CA LEU A 45 10.41 -18.37 24.36
C LEU A 45 11.55 -18.32 25.38
N THR A 46 12.77 -18.56 24.91
CA THR A 46 13.98 -18.54 25.74
C THR A 46 14.49 -17.11 25.97
N GLU A 47 15.37 -16.93 26.96
CA GLU A 47 16.01 -15.63 27.21
C GLU A 47 16.85 -15.17 26.02
N GLU A 48 17.60 -16.08 25.38
CA GLU A 48 18.40 -15.78 24.19
C GLU A 48 17.50 -15.35 23.00
N GLU A 49 16.39 -16.04 22.75
CA GLU A 49 15.43 -15.66 21.71
C GLU A 49 14.74 -14.32 22.00
N TRP A 50 14.43 -14.07 23.27
CA TRP A 50 13.89 -12.78 23.70
C TRP A 50 14.90 -11.65 23.47
N GLU A 51 16.18 -11.82 23.83
CA GLU A 51 17.24 -10.84 23.57
C GLU A 51 17.41 -10.57 22.06
N MET A 52 17.36 -11.62 21.23
CA MET A 52 17.37 -11.48 19.76
C MET A 52 16.16 -10.66 19.26
N GLY A 53 14.95 -10.92 19.79
CA GLY A 53 13.74 -10.18 19.44
C GLY A 53 13.82 -8.70 19.86
N ILE A 54 14.36 -8.40 21.05
CA ILE A 54 14.58 -7.02 21.49
C ILE A 54 15.60 -6.32 20.59
N LYS A 55 16.70 -6.99 20.24
CA LYS A 55 17.69 -6.45 19.31
C LYS A 55 17.08 -6.16 17.94
N PHE A 56 16.30 -7.09 17.40
CA PHE A 56 15.58 -6.91 16.14
C PHE A 56 14.67 -5.67 16.15
N LEU A 57 13.81 -5.53 17.16
CA LEU A 57 12.92 -4.36 17.29
C LEU A 57 13.70 -3.05 17.48
N THR A 58 14.84 -3.11 18.16
CA THR A 58 15.75 -1.96 18.32
C THR A 58 16.34 -1.53 16.98
N GLU A 59 16.85 -2.48 16.18
CA GLU A 59 17.39 -2.19 14.84
C GLU A 59 16.30 -1.64 13.90
N VAL A 60 15.06 -2.17 13.98
CA VAL A 60 13.90 -1.66 13.21
C VAL A 60 13.65 -0.19 13.55
N GLY A 61 13.69 0.18 14.83
CA GLY A 61 13.55 1.57 15.25
C GLY A 61 14.71 2.47 14.80
N GLN A 62 15.95 1.98 14.85
CA GLN A 62 17.14 2.76 14.53
C GLN A 62 17.28 3.11 13.05
N ILE A 63 16.79 2.25 12.15
CA ILE A 63 16.86 2.48 10.70
C ILE A 63 15.71 3.35 10.16
N CYS A 64 14.68 3.61 10.97
CA CYS A 64 13.61 4.51 10.58
C CYS A 64 14.11 5.96 10.40
N SER A 65 13.60 6.64 9.37
CA SER A 65 13.91 8.01 9.00
C SER A 65 12.64 8.71 8.45
N PRO A 66 12.68 10.01 8.09
CA PRO A 66 11.56 10.67 7.42
C PRO A 66 11.16 10.02 6.08
N THR A 67 12.09 9.34 5.40
CA THR A 67 11.87 8.68 4.10
C THR A 67 11.84 7.16 4.19
N ARG A 68 12.06 6.57 5.37
CA ARG A 68 12.03 5.13 5.61
C ARG A 68 11.29 4.79 6.90
N GLN A 69 10.22 4.00 6.81
CA GLN A 69 9.45 3.55 7.97
C GLN A 69 9.51 2.02 8.11
N GLU A 70 10.57 1.53 8.73
CA GLU A 70 10.81 0.08 8.89
C GLU A 70 9.76 -0.60 9.80
N PHE A 71 9.16 0.13 10.76
CA PHE A 71 8.03 -0.39 11.54
C PHE A 71 6.76 -0.61 10.70
N ILE A 72 6.52 0.27 9.71
CA ILE A 72 5.42 0.09 8.76
C ILE A 72 5.75 -1.12 7.88
N LEU A 73 6.98 -1.23 7.40
CA LEU A 73 7.42 -2.38 6.61
C LEU A 73 7.32 -3.72 7.36
N LEU A 74 7.63 -3.73 8.65
CA LEU A 74 7.45 -4.89 9.52
C LEU A 74 5.95 -5.25 9.62
N SER A 75 5.08 -4.26 9.80
CA SER A 75 3.63 -4.46 9.80
C SER A 75 3.13 -5.01 8.45
N ASP A 76 3.65 -4.50 7.34
CA ASP A 76 3.30 -4.94 5.98
C ASP A 76 3.70 -6.39 5.74
N THR A 77 4.95 -6.74 6.06
CA THR A 77 5.51 -8.08 5.81
C THR A 77 4.99 -9.15 6.76
N LEU A 78 4.42 -8.76 7.91
CA LEU A 78 3.67 -9.65 8.81
C LEU A 78 2.17 -9.71 8.47
N GLY A 79 1.71 -8.97 7.45
CA GLY A 79 0.30 -8.93 7.02
C GLY A 79 -0.63 -8.13 7.94
N LEU A 80 -0.10 -7.46 8.97
CA LEU A 80 -0.89 -6.68 9.92
C LEU A 80 -1.53 -5.46 9.23
N SER A 81 -0.79 -4.76 8.37
CA SER A 81 -1.33 -3.61 7.62
C SER A 81 -2.52 -4.02 6.75
N THR A 82 -2.37 -5.13 6.04
CA THR A 82 -3.41 -5.73 5.20
C THR A 82 -4.63 -6.13 6.02
N LEU A 83 -4.44 -6.75 7.19
CA LEU A 83 -5.52 -7.11 8.11
C LEU A 83 -6.27 -5.89 8.64
N VAL A 84 -5.54 -4.85 9.08
CA VAL A 84 -6.14 -3.60 9.58
C VAL A 84 -6.99 -2.95 8.50
N ILE A 85 -6.52 -2.93 7.25
CA ILE A 85 -7.28 -2.38 6.13
C ILE A 85 -8.53 -3.22 5.86
N ALA A 86 -8.42 -4.54 5.81
CA ALA A 86 -9.56 -5.42 5.60
C ALA A 86 -10.63 -5.30 6.71
N GLN A 87 -10.24 -4.96 7.95
CA GLN A 87 -11.19 -4.72 9.05
C GLN A 87 -11.90 -3.37 8.93
N ASN A 88 -11.18 -2.31 8.56
CA ASN A 88 -11.68 -0.93 8.60
C ASN A 88 -12.28 -0.45 7.28
N HIS A 89 -12.01 -1.16 6.17
CA HIS A 89 -12.49 -0.80 4.83
C HIS A 89 -13.44 -1.84 4.23
N LYS A 90 -14.20 -2.58 5.07
CA LYS A 90 -15.28 -3.45 4.58
C LYS A 90 -16.35 -2.64 3.86
N LYS A 91 -16.41 -2.78 2.54
CA LYS A 91 -17.36 -2.08 1.68
C LYS A 91 -18.45 -3.02 1.16
N PRO A 92 -19.60 -2.48 0.72
CA PRO A 92 -20.58 -3.27 -0.02
C PRO A 92 -19.95 -3.93 -1.25
N LEU A 93 -20.50 -5.07 -1.66
CA LEU A 93 -20.08 -5.75 -2.88
C LEU A 93 -20.20 -4.80 -4.08
N GLY A 94 -19.18 -4.78 -4.95
CA GLY A 94 -19.12 -3.90 -6.12
C GLY A 94 -18.28 -2.64 -5.91
N CYS A 95 -18.00 -2.24 -4.67
CA CYS A 95 -17.00 -1.20 -4.41
C CYS A 95 -15.58 -1.72 -4.69
N THR A 96 -14.70 -0.85 -5.19
CA THR A 96 -13.29 -1.21 -5.35
C THR A 96 -12.65 -1.51 -3.99
N GLU A 97 -11.93 -2.63 -3.92
CA GLU A 97 -11.25 -3.04 -2.69
C GLU A 97 -10.11 -2.07 -2.33
N ALA A 98 -9.96 -1.81 -1.03
CA ALA A 98 -8.81 -1.08 -0.50
C ALA A 98 -7.63 -2.04 -0.24
N THR A 99 -6.40 -1.55 -0.39
CA THR A 99 -5.18 -2.29 -0.04
C THR A 99 -4.14 -1.36 0.59
N VAL A 100 -2.98 -1.92 1.00
CA VAL A 100 -1.93 -1.26 1.77
C VAL A 100 -1.49 0.05 1.15
N PHE A 101 -1.25 1.08 1.97
CA PHE A 101 -0.85 2.40 1.47
C PHE A 101 0.58 2.39 0.90
N GLY A 102 1.46 1.56 1.48
CA GLY A 102 2.89 1.56 1.19
C GLY A 102 3.63 2.79 1.73
N PRO A 103 4.96 2.77 1.76
CA PRO A 103 5.77 3.83 2.39
C PRO A 103 6.13 5.00 1.47
N PHE A 104 5.74 4.97 0.18
CA PHE A 104 6.29 5.87 -0.85
C PHE A 104 5.35 6.99 -1.33
N HIS A 105 4.20 7.14 -0.68
CA HIS A 105 3.36 8.31 -0.88
C HIS A 105 4.03 9.57 -0.32
N VAL A 106 3.89 10.70 -1.01
CA VAL A 106 4.32 12.01 -0.52
C VAL A 106 3.19 12.99 -0.60
N GLN A 107 3.13 13.88 0.38
CA GLN A 107 2.23 15.03 0.34
C GLN A 107 2.72 16.02 -0.73
N ASN A 108 1.77 16.72 -1.36
CA ASN A 108 2.04 17.78 -2.34
C ASN A 108 2.74 17.29 -3.63
N ALA A 109 2.37 16.10 -4.12
CA ALA A 109 2.74 15.70 -5.47
C ALA A 109 2.23 16.75 -6.51
N PRO A 110 2.88 16.87 -7.68
CA PRO A 110 2.51 17.84 -8.70
C PRO A 110 1.04 17.70 -9.12
N GLN A 111 0.32 18.82 -9.19
CA GLN A 111 -1.01 18.84 -9.80
C GLN A 111 -0.87 18.94 -11.32
N LEU A 112 -1.42 17.97 -12.04
CA LEU A 112 -1.35 17.90 -13.50
C LEU A 112 -2.77 17.90 -14.10
N GLU A 113 -2.88 18.30 -15.36
CA GLU A 113 -4.13 18.23 -16.11
C GLU A 113 -4.38 16.81 -16.62
N LEU A 114 -5.65 16.45 -16.89
CA LEU A 114 -5.96 15.17 -17.51
C LEU A 114 -5.25 15.01 -18.86
N GLY A 115 -4.72 13.80 -19.11
CA GLY A 115 -3.91 13.48 -20.28
C GLY A 115 -2.42 13.80 -20.14
N SER A 116 -1.99 14.44 -19.05
CA SER A 116 -0.56 14.68 -18.82
C SER A 116 0.22 13.39 -18.65
N ASN A 117 1.52 13.44 -18.94
CA ASN A 117 2.47 12.39 -18.61
C ASN A 117 3.03 12.60 -17.18
N ILE A 118 2.68 11.70 -16.26
CA ILE A 118 3.14 11.77 -14.86
C ILE A 118 4.59 11.29 -14.68
N SER A 119 5.15 10.67 -15.73
CA SER A 119 6.51 10.12 -15.79
C SER A 119 7.35 10.83 -16.85
N GLU A 120 7.10 12.14 -17.05
CA GLU A 120 7.84 12.95 -18.02
C GLU A 120 9.36 12.91 -17.74
N GLY A 121 10.13 12.56 -18.78
CA GLY A 121 11.60 12.43 -18.68
C GLY A 121 12.09 11.16 -17.98
N VAL A 122 11.21 10.21 -17.64
CA VAL A 122 11.58 8.87 -17.19
C VAL A 122 11.63 7.94 -18.40
N ASN A 123 12.67 7.12 -18.51
CA ASN A 123 12.72 6.07 -19.52
C ASN A 123 11.73 4.96 -19.15
N GLY A 124 11.17 4.30 -20.16
CA GLY A 124 10.27 3.17 -19.94
C GLY A 124 9.28 3.02 -21.08
N THR A 125 8.56 1.90 -21.07
CA THR A 125 7.52 1.63 -22.08
C THR A 125 6.31 2.53 -21.81
N PRO A 126 5.86 3.35 -22.78
CA PRO A 126 4.69 4.22 -22.59
C PRO A 126 3.45 3.44 -22.16
N TRP A 127 2.73 3.98 -21.19
CA TRP A 127 1.52 3.39 -20.65
C TRP A 127 0.41 4.44 -20.54
N PHE A 128 -0.72 4.17 -21.19
CA PHE A 128 -1.88 5.06 -21.17
C PHE A 128 -2.94 4.46 -20.23
N VAL A 129 -3.23 5.18 -19.15
CA VAL A 129 -4.14 4.75 -18.10
C VAL A 129 -5.40 5.60 -18.17
N SER A 130 -6.57 4.96 -18.13
CA SER A 130 -7.87 5.62 -18.18
C SER A 130 -8.94 4.84 -17.40
N GLY A 131 -10.08 5.48 -17.16
CA GLY A 131 -11.25 4.85 -16.54
C GLY A 131 -12.20 5.87 -15.93
N ASN A 132 -13.22 5.38 -15.22
CA ASN A 132 -14.24 6.22 -14.58
C ASN A 132 -14.19 6.08 -13.06
N ILE A 133 -14.41 7.20 -12.37
CA ILE A 133 -14.70 7.23 -10.95
C ILE A 133 -16.21 7.32 -10.79
N GLN A 134 -16.81 6.29 -10.19
CA GLN A 134 -18.26 6.15 -10.08
C GLN A 134 -18.70 5.70 -8.69
N GLY A 135 -19.97 5.92 -8.37
CA GLY A 135 -20.61 5.35 -7.19
C GLY A 135 -21.07 3.92 -7.44
N ILE A 136 -21.55 3.26 -6.39
CA ILE A 136 -22.01 1.87 -6.44
C ILE A 136 -23.20 1.65 -7.40
N ASP A 137 -23.99 2.70 -7.65
CA ASP A 137 -25.14 2.65 -8.55
C ASP A 137 -24.75 3.03 -9.99
N GLY A 138 -23.44 3.17 -10.28
CA GLY A 138 -22.89 3.55 -11.58
C GLY A 138 -23.00 5.05 -11.87
N GLU A 139 -23.36 5.88 -10.88
CA GLU A 139 -23.40 7.32 -11.06
C GLU A 139 -21.97 7.88 -11.18
N PRO A 140 -21.69 8.78 -12.15
CA PRO A 140 -20.37 9.37 -12.26
C PRO A 140 -20.07 10.27 -11.06
N ILE A 141 -18.83 10.23 -10.57
CA ILE A 141 -18.35 11.09 -9.50
C ILE A 141 -17.45 12.16 -10.12
N PRO A 142 -18.02 13.33 -10.45
CA PRO A 142 -17.25 14.39 -11.08
C PRO A 142 -16.24 14.96 -10.09
N ASN A 143 -15.15 15.51 -10.62
CA ASN A 143 -14.18 16.27 -9.82
C ASN A 143 -13.49 15.48 -8.70
N ALA A 144 -13.55 14.14 -8.72
CA ALA A 144 -12.81 13.29 -7.79
C ALA A 144 -11.30 13.57 -7.93
N VAL A 145 -10.62 13.71 -6.80
CA VAL A 145 -9.17 13.92 -6.75
C VAL A 145 -8.50 12.55 -6.72
N ILE A 146 -7.58 12.35 -7.66
CA ILE A 146 -6.87 11.10 -7.89
C ILE A 146 -5.38 11.36 -7.67
N GLU A 147 -4.85 10.86 -6.57
CA GLU A 147 -3.41 10.81 -6.36
C GLU A 147 -2.88 9.47 -6.87
N VAL A 148 -1.94 9.52 -7.80
CA VAL A 148 -1.33 8.35 -8.43
C VAL A 148 0.17 8.36 -8.17
N TRP A 149 0.75 7.20 -7.88
CA TRP A 149 2.20 7.04 -7.80
C TRP A 149 2.65 5.61 -8.15
N GLN A 150 3.87 5.48 -8.66
CA GLN A 150 4.46 4.18 -9.02
C GLN A 150 5.99 4.21 -8.93
N ALA A 151 6.59 3.04 -8.98
CA ALA A 151 8.00 2.87 -9.32
C ALA A 151 8.23 3.10 -10.83
N ASP A 152 9.49 3.35 -11.18
CA ASP A 152 9.96 3.34 -12.57
C ASP A 152 10.25 1.91 -13.08
N ASP A 153 10.86 1.82 -14.27
CA ASP A 153 11.27 0.57 -14.91
C ASP A 153 12.46 -0.11 -14.23
N ASP A 154 13.21 0.60 -13.38
CA ASP A 154 14.26 0.05 -12.50
C ASP A 154 13.71 -0.39 -11.13
N GLY A 155 12.42 -0.20 -10.85
CA GLY A 155 11.76 -0.59 -9.61
C GLY A 155 11.93 0.40 -8.44
N TYR A 156 12.29 1.65 -8.71
CA TYR A 156 12.46 2.71 -7.71
C TYR A 156 11.36 3.78 -7.80
N TYR A 157 10.83 4.16 -6.65
CA TYR A 157 10.08 5.41 -6.53
C TYR A 157 11.06 6.58 -6.55
N ASP A 158 10.62 7.71 -7.09
CA ASP A 158 11.40 8.96 -7.11
C ASP A 158 11.98 9.36 -5.74
N VAL A 159 11.25 9.15 -4.64
CA VAL A 159 11.70 9.44 -3.26
C VAL A 159 12.89 8.61 -2.80
N GLN A 160 13.18 7.51 -3.50
CA GLN A 160 14.35 6.66 -3.24
C GLN A 160 15.57 7.12 -4.03
N LYS A 161 15.39 7.99 -5.03
CA LYS A 161 16.46 8.48 -5.90
C LYS A 161 17.07 9.76 -5.32
N GLU A 162 18.40 9.79 -5.28
CA GLU A 162 19.14 11.00 -4.92
C GLU A 162 19.19 11.97 -6.10
N ASN A 163 19.20 13.28 -5.80
CA ASN A 163 19.43 14.36 -6.78
C ASN A 163 18.40 14.51 -7.90
N LEU A 164 17.14 14.13 -7.67
CA LEU A 164 16.06 14.47 -8.60
C LEU A 164 15.73 15.96 -8.57
N ASN A 165 15.68 16.57 -9.75
CA ASN A 165 15.31 17.99 -9.93
C ASN A 165 13.78 18.20 -9.91
N ALA A 166 12.99 17.14 -10.12
CA ALA A 166 11.54 17.16 -10.10
C ALA A 166 11.00 15.77 -9.70
N TYR A 167 9.78 15.73 -9.16
CA TYR A 167 9.07 14.48 -8.90
C TYR A 167 8.74 13.76 -10.22
N GLN A 168 8.72 12.43 -10.17
CA GLN A 168 8.54 11.55 -11.32
C GLN A 168 7.66 10.36 -10.93
N GLY A 169 6.82 9.86 -11.85
CA GLY A 169 5.98 8.70 -11.58
C GLY A 169 4.89 8.98 -10.54
N ARG A 170 4.52 10.25 -10.33
CA ARG A 170 3.45 10.65 -9.40
C ARG A 170 2.75 11.92 -9.83
N ALA A 171 1.46 12.01 -9.54
CA ALA A 171 0.67 13.22 -9.78
C ALA A 171 -0.59 13.26 -8.91
N VAL A 172 -1.15 14.46 -8.80
CA VAL A 172 -2.53 14.68 -8.38
C VAL A 172 -3.32 15.14 -9.61
N LEU A 173 -4.32 14.36 -9.99
CA LEU A 173 -5.21 14.62 -11.11
C LEU A 173 -6.64 14.84 -10.59
N LYS A 174 -7.50 15.38 -11.45
CA LYS A 174 -8.91 15.59 -11.14
C LYS A 174 -9.77 15.02 -12.24
N ALA A 175 -10.68 14.10 -11.89
CA ALA A 175 -11.64 13.54 -12.83
C ALA A 175 -12.53 14.64 -13.44
N ASP A 176 -12.97 14.44 -14.68
CA ASP A 176 -13.78 15.41 -15.40
C ASP A 176 -15.24 15.47 -14.89
N ALA A 177 -16.09 16.20 -15.61
CA ALA A 177 -17.51 16.37 -15.26
C ALA A 177 -18.33 15.07 -15.40
N GLN A 178 -17.81 14.06 -16.06
CA GLN A 178 -18.39 12.73 -16.24
C GLN A 178 -17.70 11.69 -15.34
N GLY A 179 -16.78 12.10 -14.47
CA GLY A 179 -16.02 11.20 -13.61
C GLY A 179 -14.91 10.45 -14.36
N HIS A 180 -14.65 10.77 -15.62
CA HIS A 180 -13.60 10.13 -16.39
C HIS A 180 -12.22 10.70 -16.02
N TYR A 181 -11.22 9.82 -15.98
CA TYR A 181 -9.84 10.18 -15.76
C TYR A 181 -8.96 9.49 -16.80
N TYR A 182 -7.86 10.15 -17.17
CA TYR A 182 -6.87 9.59 -18.06
C TYR A 182 -5.54 10.34 -17.90
N PHE A 183 -4.42 9.62 -18.06
CA PHE A 183 -3.07 10.14 -18.03
C PHE A 183 -2.11 9.17 -18.71
N GLN A 184 -0.90 9.66 -19.01
CA GLN A 184 0.20 8.84 -19.49
C GLN A 184 1.22 8.61 -18.37
N THR A 185 1.88 7.47 -18.39
CA THR A 185 3.00 7.11 -17.54
C THR A 185 3.89 6.08 -18.26
N ILE A 186 4.74 5.36 -17.53
CA ILE A 186 5.49 4.21 -18.00
C ILE A 186 5.01 2.93 -17.30
N VAL A 187 5.15 1.78 -17.95
CA VAL A 187 4.86 0.48 -17.32
C VAL A 187 5.84 0.25 -16.15
N PRO A 188 5.35 0.06 -14.91
CA PRO A 188 6.22 -0.30 -13.80
C PRO A 188 6.58 -1.79 -13.86
N GLU A 189 7.74 -2.14 -13.33
CA GLU A 189 8.16 -3.53 -13.14
C GLU A 189 7.85 -4.03 -11.73
N ALA A 190 7.94 -5.34 -11.53
CA ALA A 190 8.01 -5.91 -10.19
C ALA A 190 9.26 -5.37 -9.49
N TYR A 191 9.16 -5.09 -8.19
CA TYR A 191 10.28 -4.51 -7.45
C TYR A 191 10.36 -5.07 -6.03
N PRO A 192 11.56 -5.16 -5.43
CA PRO A 192 11.71 -5.57 -4.05
C PRO A 192 11.39 -4.42 -3.09
N ILE A 193 10.70 -4.71 -2.00
CA ILE A 193 10.64 -3.77 -0.86
C ILE A 193 12.06 -3.51 -0.30
N PRO A 194 12.30 -2.41 0.43
CA PRO A 194 13.58 -2.21 1.13
C PRO A 194 13.94 -3.44 1.98
N HIS A 195 15.07 -4.07 1.67
CA HIS A 195 15.45 -5.36 2.27
C HIS A 195 16.91 -5.39 2.77
N ASP A 196 17.54 -4.22 2.87
CA ASP A 196 18.86 -3.99 3.49
C ASP A 196 18.77 -3.86 5.03
N GLY A 197 17.56 -3.78 5.58
CA GLY A 197 17.27 -3.62 7.01
C GLY A 197 16.93 -4.92 7.73
N PRO A 198 16.53 -4.83 9.02
CA PRO A 198 16.13 -5.99 9.81
C PRO A 198 14.98 -6.77 9.18
N VAL A 199 13.99 -6.09 8.57
CA VAL A 199 12.87 -6.77 7.92
C VAL A 199 13.37 -7.65 6.77
N GLY A 200 14.32 -7.17 5.97
CA GLY A 200 14.94 -7.97 4.92
C GLY A 200 15.63 -9.23 5.45
N LYS A 201 16.43 -9.09 6.53
CA LYS A 201 17.06 -10.23 7.22
C LYS A 201 16.04 -11.23 7.76
N MET A 202 14.92 -10.75 8.31
CA MET A 202 13.82 -11.60 8.77
C MET A 202 13.20 -12.38 7.61
N LEU A 203 12.95 -11.74 6.47
CA LEU A 203 12.41 -12.42 5.29
C LEU A 203 13.37 -13.48 4.76
N GLU A 204 14.65 -13.15 4.66
CA GLU A 204 15.70 -14.10 4.25
C GLU A 204 15.74 -15.31 5.18
N ALA A 205 15.76 -15.11 6.50
CA ALA A 205 15.74 -16.18 7.49
C ALA A 205 14.48 -17.07 7.41
N LEU A 206 13.36 -16.53 6.90
CA LEU A 206 12.10 -17.25 6.68
C LEU A 206 12.00 -17.83 5.26
N ASN A 207 13.04 -17.75 4.43
CA ASN A 207 13.03 -18.12 3.01
C ASN A 207 11.92 -17.41 2.21
N ARG A 208 11.67 -16.14 2.54
CA ARG A 208 10.71 -15.27 1.84
C ARG A 208 11.45 -14.27 0.96
N HIS A 209 10.90 -14.01 -0.22
CA HIS A 209 11.42 -12.99 -1.11
C HIS A 209 10.85 -11.59 -0.78
N PRO A 210 11.56 -10.49 -1.13
CA PRO A 210 11.08 -9.12 -0.90
C PRO A 210 10.22 -8.56 -2.04
N TRP A 211 10.04 -9.29 -3.13
CA TRP A 211 9.35 -8.80 -4.33
C TRP A 211 7.86 -8.52 -4.15
N ARG A 212 7.43 -7.41 -4.75
CA ARG A 212 6.05 -7.05 -4.99
C ARG A 212 5.75 -7.14 -6.50
N PRO A 213 4.57 -7.61 -6.90
CA PRO A 213 4.13 -7.60 -8.30
C PRO A 213 4.09 -6.18 -8.86
N ALA A 214 4.22 -6.03 -10.18
CA ALA A 214 4.03 -4.74 -10.85
C ALA A 214 2.65 -4.13 -10.54
N HIS A 215 2.62 -2.88 -10.10
CA HIS A 215 1.38 -2.20 -9.74
C HIS A 215 1.46 -0.67 -9.83
N LEU A 216 0.28 -0.05 -9.94
CA LEU A 216 0.07 1.38 -9.89
C LEU A 216 -0.75 1.74 -8.65
N HIS A 217 -0.27 2.69 -7.84
CA HIS A 217 -1.00 3.12 -6.65
C HIS A 217 -2.04 4.19 -6.98
N PHE A 218 -3.15 4.15 -6.26
CA PHE A 218 -4.21 5.14 -6.31
C PHE A 218 -4.66 5.52 -4.90
N MET A 219 -4.81 6.82 -4.66
CA MET A 219 -5.61 7.34 -3.56
C MET A 219 -6.66 8.29 -4.13
N ILE A 220 -7.93 7.95 -3.93
CA ILE A 220 -9.06 8.65 -4.53
C ILE A 220 -9.93 9.26 -3.43
N THR A 221 -10.22 10.54 -3.57
CA THR A 221 -11.09 11.29 -2.67
C THR A 221 -12.14 12.07 -3.44
N ALA A 222 -13.36 12.09 -2.92
CA ALA A 222 -14.44 12.90 -3.46
C ALA A 222 -15.38 13.34 -2.33
N PRO A 223 -16.05 14.51 -2.46
CA PRO A 223 -17.03 14.96 -1.46
C PRO A 223 -18.11 13.91 -1.23
N ASN A 224 -18.42 13.61 0.04
CA ASN A 224 -19.40 12.60 0.47
C ASN A 224 -19.03 11.13 0.16
N TYR A 225 -17.81 10.85 -0.28
CA TYR A 225 -17.32 9.49 -0.51
C TYR A 225 -16.16 9.15 0.43
N GLU A 226 -16.08 7.90 0.82
CA GLU A 226 -14.98 7.43 1.66
C GLU A 226 -13.70 7.41 0.83
N ARG A 227 -12.60 7.86 1.43
CA ARG A 227 -11.29 7.80 0.78
C ARG A 227 -10.95 6.35 0.43
N LEU A 228 -10.60 6.12 -0.82
CA LEU A 228 -10.09 4.85 -1.32
C LEU A 228 -8.57 4.94 -1.43
N VAL A 229 -7.87 3.96 -0.88
CA VAL A 229 -6.44 3.71 -1.12
C VAL A 229 -6.37 2.31 -1.71
N THR A 230 -5.81 2.17 -2.89
CA THR A 230 -5.76 0.89 -3.59
C THR A 230 -4.61 0.82 -4.60
N HIS A 231 -4.43 -0.35 -5.20
CA HIS A 231 -3.50 -0.59 -6.29
C HIS A 231 -4.21 -1.24 -7.45
N VAL A 232 -3.66 -1.11 -8.66
CA VAL A 232 -4.02 -1.94 -9.81
C VAL A 232 -2.79 -2.75 -10.20
N PHE A 233 -2.91 -4.07 -10.21
CA PHE A 233 -1.86 -5.03 -10.51
C PHE A 233 -1.97 -5.54 -11.95
N LYS A 234 -0.83 -5.88 -12.56
CA LYS A 234 -0.78 -6.46 -13.91
C LYS A 234 -1.24 -7.91 -13.89
N GLU A 235 -2.20 -8.26 -14.75
CA GLU A 235 -2.53 -9.66 -15.07
C GLU A 235 -1.31 -10.41 -15.61
N ASP A 236 -1.14 -11.67 -15.20
CA ASP A 236 0.03 -12.50 -15.52
C ASP A 236 1.38 -11.88 -15.10
N GLY A 237 1.37 -10.94 -14.16
CA GLY A 237 2.56 -10.37 -13.56
C GLY A 237 3.27 -11.35 -12.61
N GLU A 238 4.58 -11.18 -12.44
CA GLU A 238 5.34 -11.95 -11.46
C GLU A 238 4.88 -11.61 -10.03
N TYR A 239 4.98 -12.58 -9.12
CA TYR A 239 4.70 -12.43 -7.69
C TYR A 239 3.25 -12.10 -7.28
N LEU A 240 2.25 -12.25 -8.16
CA LEU A 240 0.84 -12.04 -7.79
C LEU A 240 0.38 -12.94 -6.63
N ASP A 241 0.80 -14.21 -6.62
CA ASP A 241 0.45 -15.18 -5.58
C ASP A 241 1.38 -15.14 -4.37
N SER A 242 2.41 -14.29 -4.38
CA SER A 242 3.47 -14.26 -3.37
C SER A 242 3.93 -12.86 -2.97
N ASP A 243 3.10 -11.83 -3.19
CA ASP A 243 3.38 -10.43 -2.82
C ASP A 243 3.88 -10.34 -1.37
N ALA A 244 5.09 -9.79 -1.19
CA ALA A 244 5.78 -9.74 0.10
C ALA A 244 4.97 -9.06 1.22
N VAL A 245 4.00 -8.21 0.87
CA VAL A 245 3.14 -7.46 1.80
C VAL A 245 1.66 -7.87 1.77
N PHE A 246 1.31 -8.95 1.05
CA PHE A 246 -0.06 -9.48 0.98
C PHE A 246 -1.10 -8.46 0.45
N GLY A 247 -0.68 -7.56 -0.45
CA GLY A 247 -1.50 -6.46 -0.96
C GLY A 247 -2.41 -6.84 -2.13
N VAL A 248 -2.16 -7.96 -2.80
CA VAL A 248 -2.94 -8.39 -3.97
C VAL A 248 -4.37 -8.77 -3.59
N ARG A 249 -5.32 -8.36 -4.43
CA ARG A 249 -6.72 -8.78 -4.41
C ARG A 249 -7.14 -9.13 -5.83
N SER A 250 -7.92 -10.19 -6.00
CA SER A 250 -8.32 -10.65 -7.33
C SER A 250 -9.07 -9.58 -8.13
N SER A 251 -9.88 -8.73 -7.48
CA SER A 251 -10.59 -7.64 -8.17
C SER A 251 -9.70 -6.46 -8.57
N LEU A 252 -8.44 -6.45 -8.12
CA LEU A 252 -7.45 -5.40 -8.39
C LEU A 252 -6.42 -5.84 -9.44
N ILE A 253 -6.54 -7.07 -9.96
CA ILE A 253 -5.74 -7.57 -11.07
C ILE A 253 -6.44 -7.14 -12.37
N ALA A 254 -5.73 -6.44 -13.24
CA ALA A 254 -6.25 -5.94 -14.49
C ALA A 254 -5.31 -6.28 -15.65
N LYS A 255 -5.92 -6.56 -16.81
CA LYS A 255 -5.17 -6.72 -18.04
C LYS A 255 -4.57 -5.39 -18.47
N TRP A 256 -3.26 -5.39 -18.74
CA TRP A 256 -2.58 -4.27 -19.37
C TRP A 256 -2.39 -4.66 -20.84
N ASP A 257 -3.19 -4.07 -21.73
CA ASP A 257 -3.20 -4.44 -23.14
C ASP A 257 -1.91 -3.96 -23.82
N HIS A 258 -1.14 -4.90 -24.36
CA HIS A 258 0.08 -4.64 -25.11
C HIS A 258 -0.23 -4.32 -26.58
N HIS A 259 0.43 -3.29 -27.10
CA HIS A 259 0.37 -2.88 -28.50
C HIS A 259 1.80 -2.78 -29.04
N GLU A 260 2.10 -3.44 -30.15
CA GLU A 260 3.44 -3.39 -30.79
C GLU A 260 3.73 -2.02 -31.41
N GLU A 261 2.73 -1.46 -32.09
CA GLU A 261 2.71 -0.13 -32.70
C GLU A 261 1.24 0.25 -32.97
N GLY A 262 0.95 1.53 -33.20
CA GLY A 262 -0.40 1.97 -33.57
C GLY A 262 -0.78 3.33 -33.01
N LEU A 263 -2.05 3.70 -33.15
CA LEU A 263 -2.57 4.92 -32.55
C LEU A 263 -2.76 4.73 -31.04
N ASP A 264 -2.16 5.63 -30.26
CA ASP A 264 -2.44 5.74 -28.83
C ASP A 264 -3.84 6.34 -28.58
N PRO A 265 -4.34 6.32 -27.33
CA PRO A 265 -5.64 6.92 -26.99
C PRO A 265 -5.74 8.43 -27.26
N ASN A 266 -4.62 9.13 -27.43
CA ASN A 266 -4.58 10.55 -27.78
C ASN A 266 -4.60 10.78 -29.31
N GLY A 267 -4.58 9.72 -30.12
CA GLY A 267 -4.57 9.77 -31.58
C GLY A 267 -3.17 9.99 -32.18
N ASN A 268 -2.10 9.87 -31.40
CA ASN A 268 -0.73 9.91 -31.93
C ASN A 268 -0.27 8.50 -32.30
N PHE A 269 0.44 8.37 -33.41
CA PHE A 269 0.99 7.08 -33.82
C PHE A 269 2.27 6.78 -33.03
N GLN A 270 2.27 5.68 -32.31
CA GLN A 270 3.39 5.09 -31.58
C GLN A 270 4.11 4.10 -32.50
N TYR A 271 5.40 4.35 -32.76
CA TYR A 271 6.27 3.48 -33.57
C TYR A 271 7.03 2.44 -32.73
N SER A 272 6.75 2.39 -31.43
CA SER A 272 7.34 1.47 -30.48
C SER A 272 6.23 0.89 -29.59
N PRO A 273 6.51 -0.24 -28.91
CA PRO A 273 5.51 -0.85 -28.05
C PRO A 273 4.99 0.11 -26.98
N PHE A 274 3.70 -0.02 -26.67
CA PHE A 274 3.05 0.71 -25.59
C PHE A 274 1.95 -0.15 -24.96
N TYR A 275 1.48 0.26 -23.79
CA TYR A 275 0.39 -0.40 -23.08
C TYR A 275 -0.81 0.51 -22.89
N THR A 276 -1.99 -0.08 -22.75
CA THR A 276 -3.19 0.61 -22.28
C THR A 276 -3.79 -0.11 -21.08
N LEU A 277 -4.29 0.67 -20.11
CA LEU A 277 -5.12 0.19 -19.00
C LEU A 277 -6.43 0.98 -18.98
N ASN A 278 -7.55 0.25 -18.93
CA ASN A 278 -8.86 0.80 -18.59
C ASN A 278 -9.32 0.19 -17.27
N PHE A 279 -9.53 1.01 -16.24
CA PHE A 279 -9.93 0.56 -14.92
C PHE A 279 -10.92 1.52 -14.25
N ASP A 280 -12.12 1.04 -13.95
CA ASP A 280 -13.12 1.84 -13.24
C ASP A 280 -12.99 1.69 -11.73
N PHE A 281 -13.05 2.82 -11.02
CA PHE A 281 -13.08 2.85 -9.55
C PHE A 281 -14.49 3.11 -9.04
N VAL A 282 -14.96 2.25 -8.15
CA VAL A 282 -16.28 2.34 -7.52
C VAL A 282 -16.11 2.75 -6.06
N LEU A 283 -16.54 3.97 -5.72
CA LEU A 283 -16.41 4.53 -4.38
C LEU A 283 -17.67 4.28 -3.53
N ASN A 284 -17.46 4.04 -2.24
CA ASN A 284 -18.55 3.96 -1.28
C ASN A 284 -18.87 5.35 -0.69
N LYS A 285 -20.16 5.66 -0.48
CA LYS A 285 -20.59 6.90 0.17
C LYS A 285 -20.16 6.90 1.65
N GLN A 286 -19.74 8.06 2.14
CA GLN A 286 -19.55 8.27 3.58
C GLN A 286 -20.88 8.09 4.28
N LYS A 287 -20.87 7.35 5.39
CA LYS A 287 -22.01 7.32 6.29
C LYS A 287 -22.20 8.73 6.85
N VAL A 288 -23.37 9.31 6.60
CA VAL A 288 -23.80 10.51 7.32
C VAL A 288 -24.09 10.04 8.75
N ASN A 289 -23.21 10.42 9.68
CA ASN A 289 -23.46 10.24 11.11
C ASN A 289 -24.51 11.24 11.60
#